data_AF-A0A2R7Y9W0-F1
#
_entry.id   AF-A0A2R7Y9W0-F1
#
_cell.length_a   1.000
_cell.length_b   1.000
_cell.length_c   1.000
_cell.angle_alpha   90.00
_cell.angle_beta   90.00
_cell.angle_gamma   90.00
#
_symmetry.space_group_name_H-M   'P 1'
#
loop_
_entity.id
_entity.type
_entity.pdbx_description
1 polymer ?
#
loop_
_entity_poly.entity_id
_entity_poly.type
_entity_poly.pdbx_seq_one_letter_code
_entity_poly.pdbx_strand_id
1 'polypeptide(L)'
;MSTLLADIEEELKFCQFSVESESRLELVVEILQEVSSKLEDIMLKQKLTESELETAKNLYQKARLLLHRAQAILSMRDKEQEKFLPKRV
;
A
#
# COMPACT_ATOMS: atom_id res chain seq x y z
N MET A 1 -1.31 15.44 -16.83
CA MET A 1 -0.98 14.78 -15.56
C MET A 1 0.49 14.51 -15.57
N SER A 2 1.19 14.88 -14.50
CA SER A 2 2.58 14.49 -14.27
C SER A 2 2.68 12.97 -14.38
N THR A 3 3.53 12.46 -15.29
CA THR A 3 3.67 11.02 -15.63
C THR A 3 3.81 10.15 -14.38
N LEU A 4 4.48 10.70 -13.37
CA LEU A 4 4.78 10.06 -12.11
C LEU A 4 3.55 9.75 -11.23
N LEU A 5 2.51 10.60 -11.24
CA LEU A 5 1.27 10.31 -10.50
C LEU A 5 0.44 9.22 -11.18
N ALA A 6 0.50 9.15 -12.52
CA ALA A 6 -0.16 8.09 -13.28
C ALA A 6 0.52 6.73 -13.03
N ASP A 7 1.85 6.69 -13.00
CA ASP A 7 2.62 5.48 -12.68
C ASP A 7 2.26 4.96 -11.27
N ILE A 8 2.17 5.86 -10.29
CA ILE A 8 1.73 5.51 -8.92
C ILE A 8 0.30 4.98 -8.90
N GLU A 9 -0.59 5.54 -9.72
CA GLU A 9 -1.97 5.05 -9.80
C GLU A 9 -2.03 3.61 -10.33
N GLU A 10 -1.19 3.26 -11.32
CA GLU A 10 -1.08 1.89 -11.83
C GLU A 10 -0.49 0.93 -10.79
N GLU A 11 0.56 1.33 -10.07
CA GLU A 11 1.10 0.54 -8.96
C GLU A 11 0.05 0.28 -7.87
N LEU A 12 -0.77 1.28 -7.55
CA LEU A 12 -1.86 1.11 -6.59
C LEU A 12 -2.99 0.20 -7.09
N LYS A 13 -3.25 0.15 -8.40
CA LYS A 13 -4.18 -0.83 -9.00
C LYS A 13 -3.65 -2.25 -8.85
N PHE A 14 -2.36 -2.46 -9.11
CA PHE A 14 -1.72 -3.76 -8.89
C PHE A 14 -1.78 -4.18 -7.41
N CYS A 15 -1.46 -3.27 -6.50
CA CYS A 15 -1.53 -3.54 -5.06
C CYS A 15 -2.95 -3.88 -4.63
N GLN A 16 -3.95 -3.14 -5.12
CA GLN A 16 -5.35 -3.42 -4.82
C GLN A 16 -5.77 -4.84 -5.24
N PHE A 17 -5.47 -5.23 -6.48
CA PHE A 17 -5.77 -6.57 -6.97
C PHE A 17 -5.07 -7.66 -6.15
N SER A 18 -3.82 -7.40 -5.75
CA SER A 18 -3.03 -8.34 -4.95
C SER A 18 -3.55 -8.49 -3.52
N VAL A 19 -4.04 -7.39 -2.91
CA VAL A 19 -4.74 -7.45 -1.61
C VAL A 19 -6.05 -8.22 -1.72
N GLU A 20 -6.86 -7.96 -2.74
CA GLU A 20 -8.16 -8.62 -2.94
C GLU A 20 -8.02 -10.13 -3.22
N SER A 21 -6.96 -10.52 -3.94
CA SER A 21 -6.62 -11.93 -4.18
C SER A 21 -5.78 -12.56 -3.06
N GLU A 22 -5.48 -11.81 -2.01
CA GLU A 22 -4.59 -12.17 -0.90
C GLU A 22 -3.25 -12.81 -1.33
N SER A 23 -2.71 -12.29 -2.43
CA SER A 23 -1.53 -12.81 -3.11
C SER A 23 -0.34 -11.89 -2.84
N ARG A 24 0.81 -12.50 -2.52
CA ARG A 24 2.10 -11.80 -2.30
C ARG A 24 1.98 -10.61 -1.33
N LEU A 25 1.21 -10.76 -0.25
CA LEU A 25 0.85 -9.67 0.67
C LEU A 25 2.08 -8.97 1.29
N GLU A 26 3.15 -9.70 1.58
CA GLU A 26 4.41 -9.11 2.09
C GLU A 26 5.03 -8.13 1.08
N LEU A 27 5.15 -8.54 -0.18
CA LEU A 27 5.62 -7.68 -1.26
C LEU A 27 4.70 -6.47 -1.45
N VAL A 28 3.38 -6.68 -1.35
CA VAL A 28 2.40 -5.58 -1.46
C VAL A 28 2.58 -4.57 -0.33
N VAL A 29 2.88 -5.02 0.90
CA VAL A 29 3.17 -4.14 2.03
C VAL A 29 4.41 -3.29 1.76
N GLU A 30 5.50 -3.89 1.26
CA GLU A 30 6.73 -3.15 0.92
C GLU A 30 6.48 -2.09 -0.17
N ILE A 31 5.80 -2.47 -1.25
CA ILE A 31 5.45 -1.55 -2.34
C ILE A 31 4.60 -0.38 -1.82
N LEU A 32 3.58 -0.67 -1.00
CA LEU A 32 2.69 0.36 -0.47
C LEU A 32 3.40 1.32 0.50
N GLN A 33 4.39 0.84 1.25
CA GLN A 33 5.25 1.70 2.07
C GLN A 33 6.09 2.63 1.19
N GLU A 34 6.74 2.07 0.16
CA GLU A 34 7.55 2.85 -0.79
C GLU A 34 6.72 3.91 -1.52
N VAL A 35 5.55 3.53 -2.03
CA VAL A 35 4.61 4.44 -2.71
C VAL A 35 4.15 5.56 -1.77
N SER A 36 3.86 5.23 -0.51
CA SER A 36 3.44 6.22 0.48
C SER A 36 4.55 7.23 0.77
N SER A 37 5.80 6.78 0.92
CA SER A 37 6.96 7.66 1.09
C SER A 37 7.23 8.52 -0.15
N LYS A 38 7.12 7.95 -1.36
CA LYS A 38 7.23 8.71 -2.62
C LYS A 38 6.19 9.82 -2.70
N LEU A 39 4.94 9.52 -2.35
CA LEU A 39 3.84 10.50 -2.36
C LEU A 39 4.05 11.62 -1.33
N GLU A 40 4.51 11.31 -0.12
CA GLU A 40 4.89 12.32 0.87
C GLU A 40 6.00 13.25 0.34
N ASP A 41 7.03 12.66 -0.26
CA ASP A 41 8.13 13.42 -0.85
C ASP A 41 7.66 14.34 -1.99
N ILE A 42 6.79 13.85 -2.87
CA ILE A 42 6.20 14.64 -3.96
C ILE A 42 5.40 15.81 -3.39
N MET A 43 4.56 15.55 -2.38
CA MET A 43 3.73 16.57 -1.73
C MET A 43 4.56 17.64 -0.99
N LEU A 44 5.73 17.28 -0.45
CA LEU A 44 6.58 18.20 0.31
C LEU A 44 7.59 18.96 -0.56
N LYS A 45 8.14 18.33 -1.60
CA LYS A 45 9.31 18.84 -2.35
C LYS A 45 8.95 19.46 -3.70
N GLN A 46 7.83 19.09 -4.32
CA GLN A 46 7.47 19.59 -5.64
C GLN A 46 6.49 20.78 -5.57
N LYS A 47 6.67 21.75 -6.47
CA LYS A 47 5.66 22.79 -6.73
C LYS A 47 4.53 22.17 -7.55
N LEU A 48 3.66 21.44 -6.89
CA LEU A 48 2.45 20.88 -7.49
C LEU A 48 1.40 21.98 -7.67
N THR A 49 0.60 21.86 -8.73
CA THR A 49 -0.66 22.60 -8.80
C THR A 49 -1.64 22.08 -7.74
N GLU A 50 -2.64 22.89 -7.37
CA GLU A 50 -3.64 22.49 -6.36
C GLU A 50 -4.35 21.17 -6.73
N SER A 51 -4.65 20.99 -8.02
CA SER A 51 -5.25 19.76 -8.56
C SER A 51 -4.31 18.54 -8.45
N GLU A 52 -3.01 18.71 -8.72
CA GLU A 52 -2.05 17.61 -8.58
C GLU A 52 -1.80 17.26 -7.11
N LEU A 53 -1.79 18.26 -6.22
CA LEU A 53 -1.66 18.06 -4.78
C LEU A 53 -2.87 17.27 -4.22
N GLU A 54 -4.08 17.60 -4.66
CA GLU A 54 -5.28 16.87 -4.27
C GLU A 54 -5.26 15.43 -4.79
N THR A 55 -4.80 15.23 -6.03
CA THR A 55 -4.61 13.90 -6.61
C THR A 55 -3.60 13.08 -5.81
N ALA A 56 -2.43 13.66 -5.47
CA ALA A 56 -1.41 13.00 -4.66
C ALA A 56 -1.92 12.63 -3.26
N LYS A 57 -2.70 13.52 -2.61
CA LYS A 57 -3.36 13.22 -1.32
C LYS A 57 -4.34 12.05 -1.43
N ASN A 58 -5.15 12.01 -2.48
CA ASN A 58 -6.10 10.91 -2.70
C ASN A 58 -5.37 9.58 -2.92
N LEU A 59 -4.30 9.58 -3.72
CA LEU A 59 -3.46 8.40 -3.93
C LEU A 59 -2.79 7.95 -2.63
N TYR A 60 -2.31 8.89 -1.80
CA TYR A 60 -1.68 8.59 -0.52
C TYR A 60 -2.66 7.96 0.48
N GLN A 61 -3.88 8.50 0.57
CA GLN A 61 -4.93 7.90 1.40
C GLN A 61 -5.28 6.48 0.92
N LYS A 62 -5.37 6.27 -0.40
CA LYS A 62 -5.61 4.94 -0.97
C LYS A 62 -4.47 3.97 -0.63
N ALA A 63 -3.21 4.40 -0.76
CA ALA A 63 -2.04 3.59 -0.42
C ALA A 63 -2.07 3.15 1.05
N ARG A 64 -2.34 4.07 1.98
CA ARG A 64 -2.45 3.76 3.41
C ARG A 64 -3.59 2.80 3.72
N LEU A 65 -4.75 2.98 3.10
CA LEU A 65 -5.88 2.06 3.29
C LEU A 65 -5.51 0.64 2.84
N LEU A 66 -4.90 0.49 1.67
CA LEU A 66 -4.45 -0.80 1.17
C LEU A 66 -3.38 -1.42 2.08
N LEU A 67 -2.46 -0.60 2.60
CA LEU A 67 -1.39 -1.06 3.49
C LEU A 67 -1.96 -1.65 4.77
N HIS A 68 -2.89 -0.93 5.41
CA HIS A 68 -3.56 -1.41 6.61
C HIS A 68 -4.35 -2.70 6.35
N ARG A 69 -5.02 -2.82 5.20
CA ARG A 69 -5.70 -4.07 4.81
C ARG A 69 -4.73 -5.23 4.64
N ALA A 70 -3.64 -5.03 3.90
CA ALA A 70 -2.63 -6.07 3.68
C ALA A 70 -2.02 -6.55 5.01
N GLN A 71 -1.67 -5.63 5.90
CA GLN A 71 -1.15 -5.94 7.24
C GLN A 71 -2.18 -6.67 8.12
N ALA A 72 -3.46 -6.30 8.05
CA ALA A 72 -4.51 -6.99 8.79
C ALA A 72 -4.67 -8.44 8.32
N ILE A 73 -4.66 -8.68 7.01
CA ILE A 73 -4.76 -10.04 6.44
C ILE A 73 -3.55 -10.88 6.84
N LEU A 74 -2.33 -10.32 6.77
CA LEU A 74 -1.11 -10.99 7.23
C LEU A 74 -1.21 -11.37 8.72
N SER A 75 -1.60 -10.44 9.58
CA SER A 75 -1.74 -10.70 11.02
C SER A 75 -2.80 -11.77 11.33
N MET A 76 -3.86 -11.86 10.53
CA MET A 76 -4.84 -12.94 10.65
C MET A 76 -4.25 -14.30 10.27
N ARG A 77 -3.48 -14.38 9.17
CA ARG A 77 -2.80 -15.61 8.74
C ARG A 77 -1.79 -16.10 9.76
N ASP A 78 -0.99 -15.20 10.34
CA ASP A 78 0.01 -15.56 11.35
C ASP A 78 -0.67 -16.19 12.58
N LYS A 79 -1.77 -15.59 13.05
CA LYS A 79 -2.56 -16.12 14.17
C LYS A 79 -3.22 -17.47 13.87
N GLU A 80 -3.60 -17.71 12.61
CA GLU A 80 -4.11 -19.01 12.21
C GLU A 80 -3.00 -20.07 12.19
N GLN A 81 -1.82 -19.75 11.66
CA GLN A 81 -0.68 -20.68 11.67
C GLN A 81 -0.20 -21.01 13.10
N GLU A 82 -0.18 -20.04 14.02
CA GLU A 82 0.19 -20.26 15.42
C GLU A 82 -0.72 -21.27 16.14
N LYS A 83 -2.00 -21.37 15.76
CA LYS A 83 -2.94 -22.35 16.33
C LYS A 83 -2.58 -23.80 16.00
N PHE A 84 -1.84 -24.05 14.92
CA PHE A 84 -1.49 -25.39 14.47
C PHE A 84 -0.06 -25.82 14.85
N LEU A 85 0.72 -24.93 15.48
CA LEU A 85 2.03 -25.31 16.02
C LEU A 85 1.81 -26.12 17.32
N PRO A 86 2.37 -27.34 17.43
CA PRO A 86 2.27 -28.12 18.66
C PRO A 86 2.96 -27.33 19.78
N LYS A 87 2.25 -27.09 20.89
CA LYS A 87 2.87 -26.60 22.11
C LYS A 87 3.97 -27.58 22.48
N ARG A 88 5.23 -27.15 22.39
CA ARG A 88 6.36 -27.93 22.91
C ARG A 88 6.12 -28.05 24.42
N VAL A 89 5.74 -29.25 24.85
CA VAL A 89 5.57 -29.66 26.25
C VAL A 89 6.93 -29.90 26.86
#